data_AF-A0AAW1CGC3-F1
#
_entry.id   AF-A0AAW1CGC3-F1
#
_cell.length_a   1.000
_cell.length_b   1.000
_cell.length_c   1.000
_cell.angle_alpha   90.00
_cell.angle_beta   90.00
_cell.angle_gamma   90.00
#
_symmetry.space_group_name_H-M   'P 1'
#
loop_
_entity.id
_entity.type
_entity.pdbx_description
1 polymer ?
#
loop_
_entity_poly.entity_id
_entity_poly.type
_entity_poly.pdbx_seq_one_letter_code
_entity_poly.pdbx_strand_id
1 'polypeptide(L)'
;MGLKWVTYRCPRARYILKTDDDIFVNTPYLMEVLNHNLSPLGGRRLILCNVMEGVRAKRTYRSKWRVSPIEYPDRWYPNYCAGWVILYTPDVVFSLYNEAQRRPYFWIDDVHITGTLMTLTNFTHTDIAELSEIKSNEIDNVIANGGPVEFLFALVNQEQFPKIWDLVLKTQTTVPKV
;
A
#
# COMPACT_ATOMS: atom_id res chain seq x y z
N MET A 1 8.00 13.52 3.98
CA MET A 1 8.95 13.64 2.85
C MET A 1 8.37 13.12 1.53
N GLY A 2 7.84 11.89 1.48
CA GLY A 2 7.25 11.31 0.25
C GLY A 2 6.12 12.12 -0.39
N LEU A 3 5.08 12.47 0.38
CA LEU A 3 3.93 13.24 -0.14
C LEU A 3 4.34 14.62 -0.72
N LYS A 4 5.30 15.29 -0.06
CA LYS A 4 5.89 16.55 -0.54
C LYS A 4 6.58 16.35 -1.88
N TRP A 5 7.40 15.30 -2.01
CA TRP A 5 8.12 15.03 -3.24
C TRP A 5 7.16 14.77 -4.40
N VAL A 6 6.13 13.94 -4.20
CA VAL A 6 5.10 13.70 -5.22
C VAL A 6 4.45 15.01 -5.65
N THR A 7 4.03 15.82 -4.68
CA THR A 7 3.36 17.11 -4.92
C THR A 7 4.18 18.06 -5.79
N TYR A 8 5.48 18.22 -5.49
CA TYR A 8 6.31 19.24 -6.15
C TYR A 8 7.19 18.72 -7.29
N ARG A 9 7.47 17.41 -7.34
CA ARG A 9 8.43 16.81 -8.28
C ARG A 9 7.81 15.76 -9.20
N CYS A 10 6.63 15.24 -8.88
CA CYS A 10 5.93 14.26 -9.73
C CYS A 10 4.43 14.60 -9.97
N PRO A 11 4.09 15.84 -10.38
CA PRO A 11 2.68 16.27 -10.47
C PRO A 11 1.90 15.59 -11.60
N ARG A 12 2.56 14.89 -12.52
CA ARG A 12 1.93 14.20 -13.66
C ARG A 12 1.70 12.69 -13.42
N ALA A 13 2.09 12.17 -12.26
CA ALA A 13 1.78 10.78 -11.91
C ALA A 13 0.26 10.57 -11.94
N ARG A 14 -0.20 9.46 -12.54
CA ARG A 14 -1.62 9.09 -12.55
C ARG A 14 -2.01 8.32 -11.28
N TYR A 15 -1.06 7.55 -10.76
CA TYR A 15 -1.14 6.80 -9.52
C TYR A 15 0.21 6.86 -8.81
N ILE A 16 0.18 6.73 -7.49
CA ILE A 16 1.37 6.69 -6.64
C ILE A 16 1.28 5.44 -5.79
N LEU A 17 2.23 4.52 -5.96
CA LEU A 17 2.38 3.35 -5.10
C LEU A 17 3.45 3.64 -4.04
N LYS A 18 3.07 3.58 -2.76
CA LYS A 18 4.00 3.45 -1.63
C LYS A 18 4.08 1.97 -1.30
N THR A 19 5.30 1.46 -1.18
CA THR A 19 5.55 0.08 -0.76
C THR A 19 6.81 0.00 0.09
N ASP A 20 6.92 -1.05 0.91
CA ASP A 20 8.16 -1.41 1.62
C ASP A 20 9.12 -2.17 0.68
N ASP A 21 10.40 -2.26 1.06
CA ASP A 21 11.47 -2.87 0.26
C ASP A 21 11.53 -4.41 0.35
N ASP A 22 10.73 -4.99 1.24
CA ASP A 22 10.49 -6.43 1.38
C ASP A 22 9.20 -6.90 0.68
N ILE A 23 8.57 -6.02 -0.11
CA ILE A 23 7.38 -6.33 -0.88
C ILE A 23 7.71 -6.50 -2.36
N PHE A 24 7.37 -7.67 -2.90
CA PHE A 24 7.34 -7.92 -4.33
C PHE A 24 6.09 -7.28 -4.93
N VAL A 25 6.28 -6.51 -6.01
CA VAL A 25 5.21 -5.93 -6.80
C VAL A 25 5.18 -6.63 -8.15
N ASN A 26 4.09 -7.35 -8.44
CA ASN A 26 3.82 -7.90 -9.76
C ASN A 26 3.42 -6.76 -10.70
N THR A 27 4.41 -5.98 -11.10
CA THR A 27 4.25 -4.74 -11.88
C THR A 27 3.45 -4.96 -13.18
N PRO A 28 3.64 -6.06 -13.93
CA PRO A 28 2.86 -6.33 -15.14
C PRO A 28 1.37 -6.51 -14.86
N TYR A 29 1.01 -7.31 -13.85
CA TYR A 29 -0.38 -7.48 -13.43
C TYR A 29 -0.96 -6.18 -12.84
N LEU A 30 -0.16 -5.43 -12.07
CA LEU A 30 -0.54 -4.10 -11.60
C LEU A 30 -0.88 -3.16 -12.75
N MET A 31 -0.08 -3.14 -13.82
CA MET A 31 -0.37 -2.31 -15.00
C MET A 31 -1.68 -2.72 -15.69
N GLU A 32 -1.99 -4.01 -15.74
CA GLU A 32 -3.27 -4.50 -16.24
C GLU A 32 -4.43 -3.96 -15.39
N VAL A 33 -4.36 -4.13 -14.05
CA VAL A 33 -5.37 -3.63 -13.12
C VAL A 33 -5.54 -2.11 -13.22
N LEU A 34 -4.44 -1.35 -13.27
CA LEU A 34 -4.50 0.11 -13.38
C LEU A 34 -5.14 0.58 -14.70
N ASN A 35 -4.94 -0.15 -15.79
CA ASN A 35 -5.45 0.22 -17.11
C ASN A 35 -6.88 -0.28 -17.38
N HIS A 36 -7.24 -1.47 -16.88
CA HIS A 36 -8.50 -2.14 -17.21
C HIS A 36 -9.54 -2.06 -16.09
N ASN A 37 -9.13 -2.18 -14.83
CA ASN A 37 -10.04 -2.19 -13.69
C ASN A 37 -10.22 -0.79 -13.07
N LEU A 38 -9.19 0.04 -13.14
CA LEU A 38 -9.28 1.46 -12.79
C LEU A 38 -9.43 2.31 -14.06
N SER A 39 -8.70 3.42 -14.14
CA SER A 39 -8.68 4.27 -15.33
C SER A 39 -7.28 4.40 -15.88
N PRO A 40 -7.06 4.17 -17.20
CA PRO A 40 -5.76 4.39 -17.82
C PRO A 40 -5.39 5.87 -17.79
N LEU A 41 -6.35 6.79 -17.67
CA LEU A 41 -6.13 8.23 -17.56
C LEU A 41 -5.85 8.70 -16.13
N GLY A 42 -5.89 7.79 -15.15
CA GLY A 42 -5.76 8.08 -13.73
C GLY A 42 -7.11 8.19 -13.03
N GLY A 43 -7.12 7.82 -11.75
CA GLY A 43 -8.29 7.93 -10.88
C GLY A 43 -8.38 9.30 -10.22
N ARG A 44 -9.43 9.46 -9.40
CA ARG A 44 -9.56 10.54 -8.42
C ARG A 44 -10.09 9.95 -7.13
N ARG A 45 -9.81 10.62 -6.01
CA ARG A 45 -10.34 10.28 -4.69
C ARG A 45 -10.04 8.83 -4.26
N LEU A 46 -8.96 8.24 -4.75
CA LEU A 46 -8.64 6.84 -4.51
C LEU A 46 -7.46 6.72 -3.54
N ILE A 47 -7.70 5.96 -2.48
CA ILE A 47 -6.68 5.38 -1.62
C ILE A 47 -7.02 3.91 -1.43
N LEU A 48 -6.20 3.05 -2.02
CA LEU A 48 -6.42 1.61 -2.11
C LEU A 48 -5.35 0.89 -1.29
N CYS A 49 -5.77 0.07 -0.33
CA CYS A 49 -4.88 -0.62 0.61
C CYS A 49 -5.62 -1.71 1.40
N ASN A 50 -4.90 -2.49 2.20
CA ASN A 50 -5.51 -3.34 3.23
C ASN A 50 -5.93 -2.44 4.42
N VAL A 51 -7.23 -2.36 4.71
CA VAL A 51 -7.76 -1.44 5.73
C VAL A 51 -7.72 -2.09 7.11
N MET A 52 -7.03 -1.41 8.03
CA MET A 52 -6.91 -1.78 9.43
C MET A 52 -8.03 -1.12 10.23
N GLU A 53 -9.01 -1.91 10.66
CA GLU A 53 -10.15 -1.44 11.44
C GLU A 53 -10.04 -1.82 12.92
N GLY A 54 -10.55 -0.97 13.81
CA GLY A 54 -10.65 -1.29 15.23
C GLY A 54 -9.31 -1.61 15.90
N VAL A 55 -8.20 -1.01 15.45
CA VAL A 55 -6.88 -1.28 16.03
C VAL A 55 -6.68 -0.48 17.30
N ARG A 56 -6.36 -1.18 18.40
CA ARG A 56 -6.08 -0.55 19.70
C ARG A 56 -4.65 -0.03 19.77
N ALA A 57 -4.47 1.23 20.21
CA ALA A 57 -3.17 1.81 20.48
C ALA A 57 -2.42 0.98 21.54
N LYS A 58 -1.25 0.44 21.18
CA LYS A 58 -0.50 -0.47 22.04
C LYS A 58 0.12 0.32 23.20
N ARG A 59 -0.19 -0.08 24.44
CA ARG A 59 0.30 0.58 25.66
C ARG A 59 1.30 -0.26 26.46
N THR A 60 1.76 -1.38 25.91
CA THR A 60 2.69 -2.31 26.59
C THR A 60 4.15 -1.98 26.23
N TYR A 61 5.06 -2.03 27.22
CA TYR A 61 6.51 -1.84 27.00
C TYR A 61 7.15 -2.95 26.18
N ARG A 62 6.44 -4.06 25.95
CA ARG A 62 6.91 -5.18 25.12
C ARG A 62 6.64 -4.99 23.62
N SER A 63 5.92 -3.94 23.23
CA SER A 63 5.60 -3.70 21.82
C SER A 63 6.53 -2.64 21.25
N LYS A 64 7.13 -2.93 20.08
CA LYS A 64 7.83 -1.91 19.29
C LYS A 64 6.93 -0.74 18.92
N TRP A 65 5.62 -0.96 18.83
CA TRP A 65 4.57 0.01 18.51
C TRP A 65 3.93 0.67 19.73
N ARG A 66 4.63 0.71 20.87
CA ARG A 66 4.11 1.32 22.09
C ARG A 66 3.93 2.82 21.89
N VAL A 67 2.76 3.32 22.29
CA VAL A 67 2.44 4.75 22.30
C VAL A 67 1.93 5.15 23.68
N SER A 68 2.42 6.28 24.20
CA SER A 68 1.96 6.78 25.52
C SER A 68 0.59 7.48 25.40
N PRO A 69 -0.25 7.50 26.46
CA PRO A 69 -1.51 8.26 26.43
C PRO A 69 -1.32 9.78 26.23
N ILE A 70 -0.13 10.30 26.56
CA ILE A 70 0.22 11.72 26.34
C ILE A 70 0.42 11.98 24.85
N GLU A 71 1.08 11.05 24.16
CA GLU A 71 1.38 11.15 22.73
C GLU A 71 0.17 10.89 21.85
N TYR A 72 -0.68 9.93 22.25
CA TYR A 72 -1.94 9.62 21.56
C TYR A 72 -3.01 9.33 22.62
N PRO A 73 -3.96 10.25 22.89
CA PRO A 73 -4.93 10.09 23.98
C PRO A 73 -5.95 8.97 23.74
N ASP A 74 -6.38 8.76 22.50
CA ASP A 74 -7.45 7.82 22.19
C ASP A 74 -7.01 6.36 22.37
N ARG A 75 -7.97 5.51 22.75
CA ARG A 75 -7.70 4.08 22.94
C ARG A 75 -7.54 3.33 21.62
N TRP A 76 -8.16 3.83 20.56
CA TRP A 76 -8.25 3.19 19.25
C TRP A 76 -7.73 4.15 18.18
N TYR A 77 -7.07 3.60 17.17
CA TYR A 77 -6.75 4.34 15.96
C TYR A 77 -7.99 4.46 15.08
N PRO A 78 -8.14 5.55 14.30
CA PRO A 78 -9.09 5.57 13.19
C PRO A 78 -8.71 4.49 12.17
N ASN A 79 -9.64 4.13 11.29
CA ASN A 79 -9.33 3.26 10.16
C ASN A 79 -8.14 3.83 9.36
N TYR A 80 -7.17 2.97 9.05
CA TYR A 80 -5.94 3.36 8.35
C TYR A 80 -5.49 2.22 7.42
N CYS A 81 -4.62 2.53 6.47
CA CYS A 81 -4.03 1.51 5.61
C CYS A 81 -2.90 0.79 6.34
N ALA A 82 -2.80 -0.53 6.20
CA ALA A 82 -1.57 -1.23 6.57
C ALA A 82 -0.38 -0.65 5.77
N GLY A 83 0.72 -0.37 6.46
CA GLY A 83 1.83 0.38 5.88
C GLY A 83 2.53 -0.24 4.66
N TRP A 84 2.47 -1.55 4.47
CA TRP A 84 3.30 -2.27 3.50
C TRP A 84 3.00 -1.94 2.04
N VAL A 85 1.73 -1.69 1.68
CA VAL A 85 1.31 -1.29 0.32
C VAL A 85 0.15 -0.31 0.37
N ILE A 86 0.31 0.84 -0.29
CA ILE A 86 -0.74 1.85 -0.41
C ILE A 86 -0.67 2.51 -1.80
N LEU A 87 -1.78 2.46 -2.53
CA LEU A 87 -1.94 3.12 -3.82
C LEU A 87 -2.80 4.38 -3.65
N TYR A 88 -2.31 5.52 -4.14
CA TYR A 88 -3.00 6.80 -4.08
C TYR A 88 -3.24 7.38 -5.47
N THR A 89 -4.29 8.19 -5.60
CA THR A 89 -4.36 9.22 -6.64
C THR A 89 -3.70 10.53 -6.17
N PRO A 90 -3.19 11.37 -7.10
CA PRO A 90 -2.44 12.59 -6.75
C PRO A 90 -3.22 13.60 -5.88
N ASP A 91 -4.54 13.68 -6.06
CA ASP A 91 -5.42 14.56 -5.27
C ASP A 91 -5.47 14.16 -3.79
N VAL A 92 -5.46 12.86 -3.50
CA VAL A 92 -5.35 12.34 -2.14
C VAL A 92 -3.99 12.68 -1.56
N VAL A 93 -2.90 12.43 -2.29
CA VAL A 93 -1.53 12.76 -1.84
C VAL A 93 -1.39 14.25 -1.51
N PHE A 94 -1.94 15.13 -2.36
CA PHE A 94 -1.90 16.56 -2.14
C PHE A 94 -2.68 16.98 -0.88
N SER A 95 -3.89 16.45 -0.69
CA SER A 95 -4.70 16.76 0.49
C SER A 95 -4.04 16.28 1.78
N LEU A 96 -3.53 15.04 1.80
CA LEU A 96 -2.81 14.49 2.95
C LEU A 96 -1.53 15.27 3.24
N TYR A 97 -0.79 15.68 2.19
CA TYR A 97 0.38 16.54 2.35
C TYR A 97 0.01 17.86 3.05
N ASN A 98 -1.07 18.51 2.61
CA ASN A 98 -1.51 19.78 3.16
C ASN A 98 -1.92 19.67 4.63
N GLU A 99 -2.67 18.62 4.99
CA GLU A 99 -3.02 18.36 6.40
C GLU A 99 -1.78 18.02 7.24
N ALA A 100 -0.82 17.27 6.70
CA ALA A 100 0.43 16.95 7.39
C ALA A 100 1.25 18.20 7.74
N GLN A 101 1.17 19.29 6.96
CA GLN A 101 1.89 20.53 7.27
C GLN A 101 1.31 21.29 8.47
N ARG A 102 0.08 20.98 8.89
CA ARG A 102 -0.68 21.73 9.91
C ARG A 102 -0.82 20.98 11.22
N ARG A 103 -0.29 19.76 11.30
CA ARG A 103 -0.51 18.84 12.42
C ARG A 103 0.82 18.38 13.02
N PRO A 104 0.84 18.12 14.33
CA PRO A 104 2.03 17.55 14.96
C PRO A 104 2.32 16.18 14.36
N TYR A 105 3.61 15.88 14.25
CA TYR A 105 4.09 14.59 13.78
C TYR A 105 3.68 13.48 14.76
N PHE A 106 3.21 12.37 14.21
CA PHE A 106 3.03 11.10 14.93
C PHE A 106 3.85 10.03 14.20
N TRP A 107 4.63 9.25 14.95
CA TRP A 107 5.72 8.46 14.37
C TRP A 107 5.29 7.14 13.72
N ILE A 108 4.09 6.65 14.07
CA ILE A 108 3.47 5.54 13.36
C ILE A 108 2.86 6.14 12.08
N ASP A 109 3.61 6.06 11.00
CA ASP A 109 3.38 6.80 9.76
C ASP A 109 2.09 6.39 9.06
N ASP A 110 1.76 5.11 9.02
CA ASP A 110 0.54 4.60 8.42
C ASP A 110 -0.72 5.08 9.17
N VAL A 111 -0.71 5.01 10.51
CA VAL A 111 -1.75 5.60 11.38
C VAL A 111 -1.81 7.12 11.25
N HIS A 112 -0.66 7.80 11.16
CA HIS A 112 -0.63 9.25 11.02
C HIS A 112 -1.21 9.70 9.68
N ILE A 113 -0.63 9.23 8.58
CA ILE A 113 -0.91 9.68 7.22
C ILE A 113 -2.27 9.18 6.73
N THR A 114 -2.56 7.89 6.91
CA THR A 114 -3.78 7.29 6.34
C THR A 114 -4.88 7.08 7.35
N GLY A 115 -4.63 7.33 8.63
CA GLY A 115 -5.66 7.35 9.67
C GLY A 115 -5.99 8.78 10.10
N THR A 116 -5.13 9.36 10.93
CA THR A 116 -5.38 10.64 11.63
C THR A 116 -5.56 11.81 10.68
N LEU A 117 -4.69 11.96 9.67
CA LEU A 117 -4.85 13.02 8.67
C LEU A 117 -6.03 12.74 7.74
N MET A 118 -6.32 11.47 7.52
CA MET A 118 -7.37 11.04 6.61
C MET A 118 -8.76 11.43 7.14
N THR A 119 -9.00 11.31 8.45
CA THR A 119 -10.27 11.76 9.09
C THR A 119 -10.56 13.26 8.94
N LEU A 120 -9.55 14.06 8.58
CA LEU A 120 -9.69 15.51 8.35
C LEU A 120 -10.03 15.85 6.88
N THR A 121 -10.14 14.83 6.02
CA THR A 121 -10.48 14.99 4.61
C THR A 121 -11.83 14.35 4.30
N ASN A 122 -12.27 14.42 3.04
CA ASN A 122 -13.51 13.81 2.58
C ASN A 122 -13.30 12.52 1.77
N PHE A 123 -12.10 11.94 1.77
CA PHE A 123 -11.86 10.65 1.12
C PHE A 123 -12.30 9.49 2.02
N THR A 124 -12.30 8.29 1.46
CA THR A 124 -12.59 7.04 2.15
C THR A 124 -11.62 5.98 1.67
N HIS A 125 -11.20 5.09 2.56
CA HIS A 125 -10.38 3.95 2.17
C HIS A 125 -11.14 3.03 1.22
N THR A 126 -10.45 2.53 0.22
CA THR A 126 -10.91 1.44 -0.64
C THR A 126 -10.12 0.20 -0.27
N ASP A 127 -10.80 -0.81 0.23
CA ASP A 127 -10.14 -2.03 0.67
C ASP A 127 -9.70 -2.90 -0.53
N ILE A 128 -8.50 -3.48 -0.43
CA ILE A 128 -7.87 -4.32 -1.45
C ILE A 128 -7.79 -5.81 -1.04
N ALA A 129 -8.30 -6.19 0.13
CA ALA A 129 -8.11 -7.53 0.71
C ALA A 129 -8.64 -8.65 -0.20
N GLU A 130 -9.57 -8.35 -1.11
CA GLU A 130 -10.09 -9.31 -2.08
C GLU A 130 -9.27 -9.40 -3.39
N LEU A 131 -8.36 -8.45 -3.65
CA LEU A 131 -7.74 -8.31 -4.97
C LEU A 131 -6.28 -8.77 -5.07
N SER A 132 -5.51 -8.91 -3.98
CA SER A 132 -4.06 -9.14 -4.17
C SER A 132 -3.17 -9.27 -2.94
N GLU A 133 -3.19 -10.40 -2.25
CA GLU A 133 -2.02 -10.82 -1.49
C GLU A 133 -1.87 -12.32 -1.66
N ILE A 134 -0.74 -12.76 -2.23
CA ILE A 134 -0.33 -14.15 -2.00
C ILE A 134 0.23 -14.20 -0.58
N LYS A 135 -0.37 -15.05 0.24
CA LYS A 135 0.16 -15.29 1.58
C LYS A 135 1.58 -15.85 1.45
N SER A 136 2.48 -15.40 2.31
CA SER A 136 3.89 -15.80 2.27
C SER A 136 4.13 -17.31 2.25
N ASN A 137 3.24 -18.09 2.86
CA ASN A 137 3.30 -19.57 2.88
C ASN A 137 2.94 -20.23 1.55
N GLU A 138 2.31 -19.51 0.63
CA GLU A 138 1.97 -20.00 -0.71
C GLU A 138 3.05 -19.66 -1.75
N ILE A 139 3.90 -18.67 -1.45
CA ILE A 139 5.01 -18.24 -2.32
C ILE A 139 5.96 -19.38 -2.63
N ASP A 140 6.40 -20.13 -1.62
CA ASP A 140 7.37 -21.21 -1.81
C ASP A 140 6.77 -22.33 -2.68
N ASN A 141 5.47 -22.59 -2.55
CA ASN A 141 4.78 -23.56 -3.39
C ASN A 141 4.67 -23.09 -4.84
N VAL A 142 4.33 -21.82 -5.08
CA VAL A 142 4.30 -21.23 -6.43
C VAL A 142 5.70 -21.27 -7.06
N ILE A 143 6.75 -21.00 -6.26
CA ILE A 143 8.14 -21.09 -6.72
C ILE A 143 8.52 -22.52 -7.09
N ALA A 144 8.18 -23.50 -6.25
CA ALA A 144 8.61 -24.88 -6.41
C ALA A 144 7.84 -25.62 -7.52
N ASN A 145 6.53 -25.44 -7.57
CA ASN A 145 5.63 -26.25 -8.40
C ASN A 145 5.13 -25.51 -9.66
N GLY A 146 5.38 -24.21 -9.74
CA GLY A 146 4.66 -23.34 -10.69
C GLY A 146 3.22 -23.12 -10.28
N GLY A 147 2.57 -22.11 -10.88
CA GLY A 147 1.19 -21.75 -10.59
C GLY A 147 0.80 -20.43 -11.25
N PRO A 148 -0.49 -20.07 -11.25
CA PRO A 148 -0.94 -18.77 -11.73
C PRO A 148 -0.34 -17.65 -10.87
N VAL A 149 0.20 -16.63 -11.54
CA VAL A 149 0.87 -15.48 -10.91
C VAL A 149 -0.10 -14.29 -10.91
N GLU A 150 -1.31 -14.51 -10.39
CA GLU A 150 -2.43 -13.55 -10.37
C GLU A 150 -2.54 -12.88 -9.00
N PHE A 151 -1.47 -12.22 -8.59
CA PHE A 151 -1.42 -11.42 -7.36
C PHE A 151 -0.69 -10.12 -7.63
N LEU A 152 -1.08 -9.03 -6.96
CA LEU A 152 -0.38 -7.74 -7.10
C LEU A 152 0.83 -7.66 -6.18
N PHE A 153 0.72 -8.16 -4.95
CA PHE A 153 1.72 -7.96 -3.91
C PHE A 153 2.02 -9.25 -3.14
N ALA A 154 3.27 -9.41 -2.71
CA ALA A 154 3.69 -10.52 -1.88
C ALA A 154 4.86 -10.10 -0.97
N LEU A 155 4.82 -10.48 0.30
CA LEU A 155 5.96 -10.33 1.20
C LEU A 155 7.03 -11.36 0.86
N VAL A 156 8.24 -10.92 0.53
CA VAL A 156 9.31 -11.80 0.04
C VAL A 156 10.63 -11.56 0.75
N ASN A 157 11.47 -12.58 0.80
CA ASN A 157 12.88 -12.41 1.15
C ASN A 157 13.75 -12.22 -0.10
N GLN A 158 15.03 -11.88 0.12
CA GLN A 158 15.99 -11.61 -0.97
C GLN A 158 16.20 -12.81 -1.92
N GLU A 159 16.05 -14.04 -1.45
CA GLU A 159 16.21 -15.25 -2.28
C GLU A 159 14.95 -15.57 -3.10
N GLN A 160 13.78 -15.20 -2.60
CA GLN A 160 12.49 -15.43 -3.25
C GLN A 160 12.27 -14.44 -4.40
N PHE A 161 12.69 -13.17 -4.25
CA PHE A 161 12.46 -12.12 -5.24
C PHE A 161 12.84 -12.52 -6.69
N PRO A 162 14.09 -12.95 -7.00
CA PRO A 162 14.46 -13.30 -8.36
C PRO A 162 13.68 -14.51 -8.89
N LYS A 163 13.38 -15.50 -8.04
CA LYS A 163 12.64 -16.71 -8.43
C LYS A 163 11.20 -16.38 -8.84
N ILE A 164 10.54 -15.50 -8.10
CA ILE A 164 9.18 -15.04 -8.43
C ILE A 164 9.21 -14.18 -9.69
N TRP A 165 10.20 -13.30 -9.83
CA TRP A 165 10.35 -12.48 -11.03
C TRP A 165 10.50 -13.34 -12.29
N ASP A 166 11.30 -14.40 -12.25
CA ASP A 166 11.45 -15.34 -13.35
C ASP A 166 10.13 -16.04 -13.73
N LEU A 167 9.27 -16.32 -12.75
CA LEU A 167 7.93 -16.90 -12.98
C LEU A 167 6.98 -15.89 -13.64
N VAL A 168 6.99 -14.63 -13.19
CA VAL A 168 6.24 -13.54 -13.83
C VAL A 168 6.65 -13.39 -15.30
N LEU A 169 7.94 -13.46 -15.60
CA LEU A 169 8.44 -13.33 -16.97
C LEU A 169 8.03 -14.52 -17.85
N LYS A 170 8.16 -15.74 -17.34
CA LYS A 170 7.74 -16.96 -18.08
C LYS A 170 6.25 -16.91 -18.44
N THR A 171 5.40 -16.53 -17.50
CA THR A 171 3.94 -16.46 -17.71
C THR A 171 3.51 -15.42 -18.74
N GLN A 172 4.24 -14.30 -18.88
CA GLN A 172 3.98 -13.33 -19.96
C GLN A 172 4.40 -13.81 -21.34
N THR A 173 5.49 -14.56 -21.45
CA THR A 173 5.94 -15.08 -22.74
C THR A 173 5.00 -16.13 -23.34
N THR A 174 4.15 -16.75 -22.51
CA THR A 174 3.17 -17.76 -22.93
C THR A 174 1.81 -17.19 -23.34
N VAL A 175 1.53 -15.91 -23.08
CA VAL A 175 0.28 -15.26 -23.51
C VAL A 175 0.54 -14.54 -24.83
N PRO A 176 -0.10 -14.93 -25.95
CA PRO A 176 0.08 -14.24 -27.23
C PRO A 176 -0.39 -12.79 -27.08
N LYS A 177 0.49 -11.85 -27.43
CA LYS A 177 0.14 -10.43 -27.53
C LYS A 177 -0.87 -10.27 -28.66
N VAL A 178 -2.10 -9.89 -28.31
CA VAL A 178 -3.20 -9.56 -29.24
C VAL A 178 -2.88 -8.26 -29.99
#